data_AF-A0A1X7DI54-F1
#
_entry.id   AF-A0A1X7DI54-F1
#
_cell.length_a   1.000
_cell.length_b   1.000
_cell.length_c   1.000
_cell.angle_alpha   90.00
_cell.angle_beta   90.00
_cell.angle_gamma   90.00
#
_symmetry.space_group_name_H-M   'P 1'
#
loop_
_entity.id
_entity.type
_entity.pdbx_description
1 polymer ?
#
loop_
_entity_poly.entity_id
_entity_poly.type
_entity_poly.pdbx_seq_one_letter_code
_entity_poly.pdbx_strand_id
1 'polypeptide(L)'
;MAEVVAFMNVVVPEGATEAKGAVQVNPREDVYLLSFVTSEENAEDLAEDLRSEKPLEDRKVDFAPQGERFGHLGLPEPETVDGARWVGVCPPCVGDERRSKMQWIEVYVQAVAQGRARVYLQAF
;
A
#
# COMPACT_ATOMS: atom_id res chain seq x y z
N MET A 1 1.68 -1.29 -13.77
CA MET A 1 0.37 -1.32 -13.08
C MET A 1 -0.28 -2.70 -13.09
N ALA A 2 -0.65 -3.29 -14.23
CA ALA A 2 -1.30 -4.61 -14.26
C ALA A 2 -0.47 -5.72 -13.58
N GLU A 3 0.84 -5.74 -13.84
CA GLU A 3 1.79 -6.65 -13.18
C GLU A 3 1.82 -6.46 -11.66
N VAL A 4 1.85 -5.22 -11.18
CA VAL A 4 1.87 -4.90 -9.74
C VAL A 4 0.61 -5.39 -9.06
N VAL A 5 -0.55 -5.11 -9.66
CA VAL A 5 -1.86 -5.55 -9.14
C VAL A 5 -1.94 -7.08 -9.12
N ALA A 6 -1.42 -7.75 -10.16
CA ALA A 6 -1.38 -9.20 -10.23
C ALA A 6 -0.44 -9.83 -9.19
N PHE A 7 0.76 -9.25 -8.98
CA PHE A 7 1.69 -9.71 -7.95
C PHE A 7 1.08 -9.55 -6.55
N MET A 8 0.48 -8.39 -6.28
CA MET A 8 -0.12 -8.09 -4.99
C MET A 8 -1.44 -8.83 -4.75
N ASN A 9 -2.06 -9.35 -5.80
CA ASN A 9 -3.39 -9.94 -5.78
C ASN A 9 -4.40 -9.02 -5.06
N VAL A 10 -4.36 -7.73 -5.40
CA VAL A 10 -5.27 -6.70 -4.87
C VAL A 10 -6.23 -6.27 -5.97
N VAL A 11 -7.40 -5.76 -5.59
CA VAL A 11 -8.33 -5.16 -6.54
C VAL A 11 -8.27 -3.65 -6.36
N VAL A 12 -7.96 -2.92 -7.44
CA VAL A 12 -8.14 -1.47 -7.47
C VAL A 12 -9.63 -1.20 -7.62
N PRO A 13 -10.30 -0.53 -6.66
CA PRO A 13 -11.75 -0.34 -6.70
C PRO A 13 -12.22 0.42 -7.95
N GLU A 14 -13.44 0.13 -8.40
CA GLU A 14 -14.07 0.92 -9.45
C GLU A 14 -14.23 2.38 -9.00
N GLY A 15 -13.93 3.33 -9.88
CA GLY A 15 -13.92 4.76 -9.53
C GLY A 15 -12.67 5.22 -8.76
N ALA A 16 -11.67 4.35 -8.58
CA ALA A 16 -10.35 4.80 -8.15
C ALA A 16 -9.74 5.74 -9.19
N THR A 17 -9.12 6.82 -8.70
CA THR A 17 -8.48 7.85 -9.53
C THR A 17 -6.98 7.89 -9.23
N GLU A 18 -6.21 8.54 -10.10
CA GLU A 18 -4.77 8.76 -9.89
C GLU A 18 -3.98 7.47 -9.62
N ALA A 19 -4.43 6.36 -10.21
CA ALA A 19 -3.79 5.07 -10.08
C ALA A 19 -2.40 5.09 -10.73
N LYS A 20 -1.39 4.75 -9.95
CA LYS A 20 0.01 4.68 -10.33
C LYS A 20 0.59 3.39 -9.78
N GLY A 21 1.46 2.73 -10.54
CA GLY A 21 2.20 1.61 -10.00
C GLY A 21 3.39 1.21 -10.85
N ALA A 22 4.45 0.80 -10.17
CA ALA A 22 5.73 0.41 -10.75
C ALA A 22 6.33 -0.79 -10.01
N VAL A 23 7.27 -1.45 -10.67
CA VAL A 23 8.16 -2.43 -10.07
C VAL A 23 9.54 -1.81 -10.02
N GLN A 24 10.13 -1.74 -8.83
CA GLN A 24 11.51 -1.37 -8.63
C GLN A 24 12.34 -2.64 -8.57
N VAL A 25 13.04 -2.93 -9.66
CA VAL A 25 13.89 -4.12 -9.76
C VAL A 25 15.15 -3.92 -8.92
N ASN A 26 15.43 -4.82 -7.98
CA ASN A 26 16.65 -4.77 -7.17
C ASN A 26 17.41 -6.10 -7.21
N PRO A 27 18.74 -6.10 -6.96
CA PRO A 27 19.53 -7.33 -6.97
C PRO A 27 19.13 -8.38 -5.93
N ARG A 28 18.40 -7.97 -4.87
CA ARG A 28 18.01 -8.86 -3.76
C ARG A 28 16.54 -9.23 -3.83
N GLU A 29 15.67 -8.24 -3.94
CA GLU A 29 14.21 -8.41 -3.91
C GLU A 29 13.56 -7.21 -4.61
N ASP A 30 12.67 -7.49 -5.56
CA ASP A 30 11.94 -6.46 -6.27
C ASP A 30 10.90 -5.83 -5.35
N VAL A 31 10.72 -4.52 -5.46
CA VAL A 31 9.69 -3.80 -4.69
C VAL A 31 8.55 -3.42 -5.62
N TYR A 32 7.36 -3.89 -5.30
CA TYR A 32 6.14 -3.59 -6.03
C TYR A 32 5.45 -2.41 -5.36
N LEU A 33 5.17 -1.36 -6.13
CA LEU A 33 4.57 -0.11 -5.65
C LEU A 33 3.23 0.14 -6.34
N LEU A 34 2.18 0.36 -5.57
CA LEU A 34 0.86 0.73 -6.06
C LEU A 34 0.30 1.89 -5.24
N SER A 35 -0.27 2.90 -5.89
CA SER A 35 -1.02 3.96 -5.22
C SER A 35 -2.21 4.39 -6.06
N PHE A 36 -3.31 4.72 -5.40
CA PHE A 36 -4.52 5.24 -6.02
C PHE A 36 -5.34 6.01 -4.99
N VAL A 37 -6.29 6.82 -5.46
CA VAL A 37 -7.26 7.52 -4.62
C VAL A 37 -8.61 6.83 -4.75
N THR A 38 -9.24 6.48 -3.63
CA THR A 38 -10.55 5.82 -3.55
C THR A 38 -11.39 6.42 -2.41
N SER A 39 -12.55 5.88 -2.07
CA SER A 39 -13.27 6.24 -0.83
C SER A 39 -12.53 5.73 0.41
N GLU A 40 -12.76 6.35 1.57
CA GLU A 40 -12.21 5.85 2.84
C GLU A 40 -12.65 4.41 3.14
N GLU A 41 -13.92 4.08 2.92
CA GLU A 41 -14.47 2.72 3.06
C GLU A 41 -13.70 1.69 2.24
N ASN A 42 -13.48 1.94 0.94
CA ASN A 42 -12.72 1.04 0.08
C ASN A 42 -11.25 0.89 0.52
N ALA A 43 -10.67 1.92 1.16
CA ALA A 43 -9.31 1.84 1.68
C ALA A 43 -9.23 0.97 2.94
N GLU A 44 -10.28 1.01 3.78
CA GLU A 44 -10.39 0.16 4.97
C GLU A 44 -10.69 -1.30 4.57
N ASP A 45 -11.64 -1.53 3.65
CA ASP A 45 -11.93 -2.86 3.09
C ASP A 45 -10.68 -3.53 2.49
N LEU A 46 -9.82 -2.74 1.84
CA LEU A 46 -8.56 -3.24 1.30
C LEU A 46 -7.60 -3.67 2.41
N ALA A 47 -7.49 -2.91 3.51
CA ALA A 47 -6.66 -3.29 4.64
C ALA A 47 -7.19 -4.56 5.32
N GLU A 48 -8.51 -4.70 5.43
CA GLU A 48 -9.16 -5.90 5.94
C GLU A 48 -8.96 -7.11 5.02
N ASP A 49 -9.03 -6.96 3.69
CA ASP A 49 -8.79 -8.04 2.72
C ASP A 49 -7.34 -8.54 2.76
N LEU A 50 -6.38 -7.72 3.20
CA LEU A 50 -5.02 -8.17 3.47
C LEU A 50 -4.92 -9.03 4.74
N ARG A 51 -5.99 -9.13 5.54
CA ARG A 51 -6.05 -9.86 6.81
C ARG A 51 -5.01 -9.37 7.81
N SER A 52 -4.86 -8.06 7.93
CA SER A 52 -3.95 -7.50 8.94
C SER A 52 -4.34 -7.98 10.35
N GLU A 53 -3.37 -8.46 11.12
CA GLU A 53 -3.61 -8.88 12.52
C GLU A 53 -3.96 -7.70 13.44
N LYS A 54 -3.63 -6.48 12.99
CA LYS A 54 -3.88 -5.22 13.68
C LYS A 54 -4.69 -4.29 12.77
N PRO A 55 -5.48 -3.36 13.35
CA PRO A 55 -6.10 -2.30 12.57
C PRO A 55 -5.04 -1.34 12.01
N LEU A 56 -5.47 -0.45 11.11
CA LEU A 56 -4.65 0.70 10.69
C LEU A 56 -4.31 1.57 11.90
N GLU A 57 -3.03 1.76 12.16
CA GLU A 57 -2.53 2.56 13.28
C GLU A 57 -2.06 3.93 12.78
N ASP A 58 -2.26 4.98 13.58
CA ASP A 58 -1.65 6.28 13.30
C ASP A 58 -0.13 6.13 13.29
N ARG A 59 0.50 6.41 12.15
CA ARG A 59 1.95 6.31 12.07
C ARG A 59 2.57 7.53 12.74
N LYS A 60 3.41 7.29 13.75
CA LYS A 60 4.35 8.32 14.22
C LYS A 60 5.47 8.43 13.19
N VAL A 61 5.77 9.65 12.74
CA VAL A 61 6.75 10.01 11.68
C VAL A 61 8.21 9.71 12.10
N ASP A 62 8.42 8.85 13.10
CA ASP A 62 9.71 8.67 13.78
C ASP A 62 10.76 7.91 12.94
N PHE A 63 10.38 7.39 11.75
CA PHE A 63 11.30 6.69 10.84
C PHE A 63 11.38 7.38 9.48
N ALA A 64 12.60 7.77 9.08
CA ALA A 64 12.88 8.33 7.77
C ALA A 64 12.51 7.35 6.64
N PRO A 65 12.06 7.84 5.46
CA PRO A 65 11.73 7.00 4.32
C PRO A 65 12.91 6.12 3.90
N GLN A 66 12.64 4.92 3.42
CA GLN A 66 13.67 3.99 2.92
C GLN A 66 14.13 4.33 1.49
N GLY A 67 14.41 5.62 1.23
CA GLY A 67 14.73 6.17 -0.09
C GLY A 67 13.50 6.68 -0.85
N GLU A 68 13.73 7.17 -2.07
CA GLU A 68 12.64 7.55 -2.98
C GLU A 68 12.05 6.28 -3.61
N ARG A 69 10.78 5.99 -3.30
CA ARG A 69 9.98 4.93 -3.91
C ARG A 69 8.81 5.58 -4.65
N PHE A 70 7.85 6.11 -3.89
CA PHE A 70 6.70 6.80 -4.46
C PHE A 70 7.07 8.16 -5.07
N GLY A 71 8.18 8.76 -4.65
CA GLY A 71 8.78 9.95 -5.26
C GLY A 71 9.03 9.77 -6.76
N HIS A 72 9.50 8.58 -7.19
CA HIS A 72 9.69 8.27 -8.61
C HIS A 72 8.38 8.16 -9.40
N LEU A 73 7.24 8.02 -8.72
CA LEU A 73 5.90 8.07 -9.31
C LEU A 73 5.31 9.49 -9.30
N GLY A 74 6.05 10.48 -8.80
CA GLY A 74 5.58 11.85 -8.60
C GLY A 74 4.58 11.97 -7.45
N LEU A 75 4.73 11.14 -6.42
CA LEU A 75 3.92 11.13 -5.21
C LEU A 75 4.82 11.40 -3.98
N PRO A 76 4.28 11.95 -2.88
CA PRO A 76 5.02 11.99 -1.62
C PRO A 76 5.24 10.56 -1.09
N GLU A 77 6.31 10.35 -0.33
CA GLU A 77 6.50 9.10 0.40
C GLU A 77 5.47 9.03 1.53
N PRO A 78 4.73 7.92 1.66
CA PRO A 78 3.64 7.82 2.63
C PRO A 78 4.11 7.97 4.08
N GLU A 79 5.38 7.65 4.37
CA GLU A 79 6.01 7.85 5.67
C GLU A 79 6.19 9.34 6.04
N THR A 80 6.18 10.25 5.06
CA THR A 80 6.36 11.70 5.25
C THR A 80 5.05 12.45 5.30
N VAL A 81 3.93 11.76 5.11
CA VAL A 81 2.60 12.36 5.02
C VAL A 81 1.96 12.39 6.41
N ASP A 82 1.68 13.59 6.90
CA ASP A 82 0.97 13.78 8.16
C ASP A 82 -0.42 13.13 8.15
N GLY A 83 -0.73 12.41 9.23
CA GLY A 83 -2.03 11.74 9.39
C GLY A 83 -2.21 10.48 8.53
N ALA A 84 -1.14 9.99 7.88
CA ALA A 84 -1.18 8.68 7.24
C ALA A 84 -1.28 7.57 8.30
N ARG A 85 -2.32 6.74 8.18
CA ARG A 85 -2.46 5.50 8.96
C ARG A 85 -1.74 4.37 8.23
N TRP A 86 -1.20 3.42 8.97
CA TRP A 86 -0.38 2.35 8.41
C TRP A 86 -0.65 1.00 9.06
N VAL A 87 -0.47 -0.06 8.27
CA VAL A 87 -0.32 -1.42 8.79
C VAL A 87 0.60 -2.23 7.87
N GLY A 88 1.41 -3.08 8.48
CA GLY A 88 2.22 -4.08 7.77
C GLY A 88 1.66 -5.49 7.99
N VAL A 89 1.67 -6.30 6.94
CA VAL A 89 1.11 -7.64 6.94
C VAL A 89 2.12 -8.63 6.35
N CYS A 90 2.23 -9.79 7.00
CA CYS A 90 2.90 -10.98 6.48
C CYS A 90 1.82 -11.96 5.98
N PRO A 91 1.53 -12.02 4.66
CA PRO A 91 0.48 -12.90 4.14
C PRO A 91 0.67 -14.39 4.53
N PRO A 92 1.90 -14.95 4.52
CA PRO A 92 2.13 -16.32 4.99
C PRO A 92 1.80 -16.53 6.47
N CYS A 93 2.02 -15.52 7.32
CA CYS A 93 1.79 -15.60 8.76
C CYS A 93 0.29 -15.68 9.11
N VAL A 94 -0.56 -15.08 8.26
CA VAL A 94 -2.04 -15.05 8.40
C VAL A 94 -2.75 -16.05 7.49
N GLY A 95 -2.00 -16.96 6.85
CA GLY A 95 -2.53 -18.00 5.98
C GLY A 95 -3.28 -17.47 4.75
N ASP A 96 -2.85 -16.35 4.18
CA ASP A 96 -3.41 -15.83 2.93
C ASP A 96 -2.71 -16.47 1.71
N GLU A 97 -3.17 -17.65 1.34
CA GLU A 97 -2.65 -18.43 0.20
C GLU A 97 -2.66 -17.66 -1.13
N ARG A 98 -3.58 -16.69 -1.28
CA ARG A 98 -3.69 -15.84 -2.48
C ARG A 98 -2.43 -15.00 -2.71
N ARG A 99 -1.68 -14.73 -1.64
CA ARG A 99 -0.48 -13.88 -1.60
C ARG A 99 0.73 -14.63 -1.02
N SER A 100 0.73 -15.96 -1.12
CA SER A 100 1.79 -16.84 -0.59
C SER A 100 3.22 -16.56 -1.10
N LYS A 101 3.36 -15.88 -2.25
CA LYS A 101 4.67 -15.50 -2.81
C LYS A 101 5.26 -14.23 -2.18
N MET A 102 4.43 -13.43 -1.53
CA MET A 102 4.81 -12.15 -0.94
C MET A 102 5.24 -12.36 0.51
N GLN A 103 6.41 -11.83 0.85
CA GLN A 103 6.93 -11.95 2.21
C GLN A 103 6.33 -10.89 3.13
N TRP A 104 6.07 -9.70 2.57
CA TRP A 104 5.55 -8.58 3.33
C TRP A 104 4.81 -7.59 2.43
N ILE A 105 3.76 -6.97 2.98
CA ILE A 105 3.08 -5.83 2.37
C ILE A 105 2.73 -4.79 3.40
N GLU A 106 2.93 -3.54 3.02
CA GLU A 106 2.52 -2.40 3.82
C GLU A 106 1.42 -1.64 3.10
N VAL A 107 0.38 -1.31 3.87
CA VAL A 107 -0.66 -0.36 3.47
C VAL A 107 -0.46 0.92 4.23
N TYR A 108 -0.58 2.02 3.49
CA TYR A 108 -0.74 3.34 4.06
C TYR A 108 -2.03 3.94 3.53
N VAL A 109 -2.80 4.55 4.42
CA VAL A 109 -4.05 5.24 4.09
C VAL A 109 -3.93 6.68 4.56
N GLN A 110 -3.89 7.59 3.60
CA GLN A 110 -3.93 9.03 3.82
C GLN A 110 -5.33 9.54 3.49
N ALA A 111 -6.02 10.11 4.48
CA ALA A 111 -7.24 10.85 4.21
C ALA A 111 -6.96 12.05 3.28
N VAL A 112 -7.78 12.21 2.26
CA VAL A 112 -7.80 13.39 1.38
C VAL A 112 -9.17 14.04 1.45
N ALA A 113 -9.37 15.16 0.75
CA ALA A 113 -10.63 15.90 0.85
C ALA A 113 -11.84 15.05 0.43
N GLN A 114 -13.01 15.37 1.00
CA GLN A 114 -14.33 14.84 0.61
C GLN A 114 -14.53 13.33 0.85
N GLY A 115 -13.99 12.78 1.95
CA GLY A 115 -14.19 11.36 2.32
C GLY A 115 -13.49 10.39 1.37
N ARG A 116 -12.47 10.89 0.66
CA ARG A 116 -11.60 10.11 -0.22
C ARG A 116 -10.31 9.84 0.53
N ALA A 117 -9.63 8.76 0.20
CA ALA A 117 -8.33 8.43 0.72
C ALA A 117 -7.37 8.05 -0.40
N ARG A 118 -6.10 8.44 -0.24
CA ARG A 118 -5.01 7.88 -1.03
C ARG A 118 -4.49 6.64 -0.32
N VAL A 119 -4.47 5.54 -1.04
CA VAL A 119 -3.84 4.29 -0.64
C VAL A 119 -2.43 4.25 -1.23
N TYR A 120 -1.48 3.77 -0.43
CA TYR A 120 -0.16 3.36 -0.88
C TYR A 120 0.06 1.92 -0.43
N LEU A 121 0.52 1.10 -1.37
CA LEU A 121 0.84 -0.30 -1.17
C LEU A 121 2.29 -0.51 -1.59
N GLN A 122 3.10 -1.08 -0.71
CA GLN A 122 4.41 -1.59 -1.07
C GLN A 122 4.54 -3.04 -0.67
N ALA A 123 5.00 -3.89 -1.59
CA ALA A 123 5.16 -5.31 -1.36
C ALA A 123 6.53 -5.80 -1.81
N PHE A 124 6.96 -6.86 -1.13
CA PHE A 124 8.25 -7.53 -1.28
C PHE A 124 8.04 -9.03 -1.51
#